data_AF-A0A510PRB4-F1
#
_entry.id   AF-A0A510PRB4-F1
#
_cell.length_a   1.000
_cell.length_b   1.000
_cell.length_c   1.000
_cell.angle_alpha   90.00
_cell.angle_beta   90.00
_cell.angle_gamma   90.00
#
_symmetry.space_group_name_H-M   'P 1'
#
loop_
_entity.id
_entity.type
_entity.pdbx_description
1 polymer ?
#
loop_
_entity_poly.entity_id
_entity_poly.type
_entity_poly.pdbx_seq_one_letter_code
_entity_poly.pdbx_strand_id
1 'polypeptide(L)' 'MNEAQIMIFRYDNAPHHVEIATFPHHKHEVDDIKESLEPSLDEVLLEIAQKQRNVKP' A
#
# COMPACT_ATOMS: atom_id res chain seq x y z
N MET A 1 -9.33 -0.19 -3.84
CA MET A 1 -9.97 0.82 -4.71
C MET A 1 -11.02 1.57 -3.89
N ASN A 2 -11.27 2.84 -4.18
CA ASN A 2 -12.42 3.57 -3.63
C ASN A 2 -13.68 3.35 -4.50
N GLU A 3 -14.78 4.04 -4.17
CA GLU A 3 -16.05 3.95 -4.93
C GLU A 3 -15.91 4.38 -6.39
N ALA A 4 -14.99 5.30 -6.70
CA ALA A 4 -14.67 5.74 -8.06
C ALA A 4 -13.69 4.81 -8.79
N GLN A 5 -13.44 3.60 -8.26
CA GLN A 5 -12.48 2.63 -8.79
C GLN A 5 -11.02 3.13 -8.83
N ILE A 6 -10.67 4.14 -8.03
CA ILE A 6 -9.30 4.63 -7.92
C ILE A 6 -8.56 3.82 -6.86
N MET A 7 -7.31 3.44 -7.15
CA MET A 7 -6.46 2.71 -6.22
C MET A 7 -6.18 3.55 -4.98
N ILE A 8 -6.23 2.94 -3.80
CA ILE A 8 -5.94 3.64 -2.54
C ILE A 8 -4.49 3.33 -2.15
N PHE A 9 -4.21 2.04 -1.99
CA PHE A 9 -2.88 1.46 -1.93
C PHE A 9 -2.99 -0.04 -2.26
N ARG A 10 -1.87 -0.70 -2.52
CA ARG A 10 -1.73 -2.16 -2.52
C ARG A 10 -0.31 -2.55 -2.10
N TYR A 11 -0.19 -3.69 -1.43
CA TYR A 11 1.11 -4.33 -1.24
C TYR A 11 1.36 -5.31 -2.37
N ASP A 12 2.62 -5.43 -2.78
CA ASP A 12 3.06 -6.29 -3.88
C ASP A 12 4.47 -6.82 -3.58
N ASN A 13 4.82 -7.96 -4.17
CA ASN A 13 6.11 -8.62 -4.04
C ASN A 13 6.61 -9.19 -5.38
N ALA A 14 6.01 -8.80 -6.50
CA ALA A 14 6.53 -9.15 -7.82
C ALA A 14 7.91 -8.48 -8.04
N PRO A 15 8.91 -9.20 -8.59
CA PRO A 15 10.31 -8.77 -8.60
C PRO A 15 10.60 -7.77 -9.73
N HIS A 16 10.01 -6.58 -9.69
CA HIS A 16 10.17 -5.55 -10.73
C HIS A 16 10.68 -4.17 -10.24
N HIS A 17 10.91 -4.01 -8.93
CA HIS A 17 11.52 -2.80 -8.34
C HIS A 17 12.84 -3.12 -7.64
N VAL A 18 13.86 -3.49 -8.41
CA VAL A 18 15.18 -3.93 -7.88
C VAL A 18 15.96 -2.82 -7.17
N GLU A 19 15.58 -1.56 -7.38
CA GLU A 19 16.22 -0.36 -6.86
C GLU A 19 15.91 -0.05 -5.40
N ILE A 20 14.87 -0.66 -4.82
CA ILE A 20 14.42 -0.37 -3.45
C ILE A 20 15.06 -1.30 -2.42
N ALA A 21 15.28 -0.80 -1.21
CA ALA A 21 15.95 -1.54 -0.14
C ALA A 21 15.16 -2.77 0.37
N THR A 22 13.85 -2.79 0.12
CA THR A 22 12.92 -3.86 0.58
C THR A 22 12.63 -4.91 -0.50
N PHE A 23 13.37 -4.89 -1.63
CA PHE A 23 13.16 -5.82 -2.75
C PHE A 23 13.02 -7.28 -2.29
N PRO A 24 11.99 -8.02 -2.78
CA PRO A 24 11.02 -7.63 -3.81
C PRO A 24 9.78 -6.90 -3.26
N HIS A 25 9.66 -6.75 -1.95
CA HIS A 25 8.47 -6.24 -1.29
C HIS A 25 8.37 -4.72 -1.45
N HIS A 26 7.16 -4.26 -1.78
CA HIS A 26 6.87 -2.84 -1.91
C HIS A 26 5.38 -2.57 -1.72
N LYS A 27 5.05 -1.29 -1.50
CA LYS A 27 3.69 -0.79 -1.46
C LYS A 27 3.48 0.21 -2.58
N HIS A 28 2.46 0.01 -3.40
CA HIS A 28 1.98 1.05 -4.30
C HIS A 28 0.99 1.95 -3.58
N GLU A 29 1.17 3.26 -3.73
CA GLU A 29 0.15 4.28 -3.50
C GLU A 29 -0.25 4.91 -4.86
N VAL A 30 -1.23 5.82 -4.87
CA VAL A 30 -1.84 6.36 -6.11
C VAL A 30 -0.80 6.72 -7.18
N ASP A 31 0.23 7.45 -6.79
CA ASP A 31 1.24 8.00 -7.70
C ASP A 31 2.68 7.59 -7.33
N ASP A 32 2.86 6.64 -6.39
CA ASP A 32 4.19 6.33 -5.86
C ASP A 32 4.38 4.86 -5.46
N ILE A 33 5.64 4.45 -5.40
CA ILE A 33 6.07 3.17 -4.85
C ILE A 33 6.86 3.45 -3.58
N LYS A 34 6.44 2.82 -2.49
CA LYS A 34 7.09 2.92 -1.18
C LYS A 34 7.77 1.62 -0.83
N GLU A 35 8.94 1.74 -0.24
CA GLU A 35 9.59 0.64 0.44
C GLU A 35 8.66 0.10 1.53
N SER A 36 8.49 -1.22 1.55
CA SER A 36 7.69 -1.89 2.56
C SER A 36 8.14 -3.33 2.68
N LEU A 37 8.19 -3.82 3.92
CA LEU A 37 8.25 -5.26 4.16
C LEU A 37 6.88 -5.89 3.89
N GLU A 38 6.83 -7.23 3.93
CA GLU A 38 5.58 -7.98 3.89
C GLU A 38 4.71 -7.62 5.11
N PRO A 39 3.48 -7.10 4.92
CA PRO A 39 2.62 -6.75 6.02
C PRO A 39 1.88 -7.98 6.57
N SER A 40 1.53 -7.93 7.85
CA SER A 40 0.52 -8.84 8.40
C SER A 40 -0.89 -8.41 8.01
N LEU A 41 -1.87 -9.31 8.18
CA LEU A 41 -3.27 -8.98 7.92
C LEU A 41 -3.78 -7.85 8.82
N ASP A 42 -3.38 -7.82 10.10
CA ASP A 42 -3.81 -6.80 11.04
C ASP A 42 -3.23 -5.42 10.72
N GLU A 43 -1.99 -5.35 10.21
CA GLU A 43 -1.39 -4.11 9.72
C GLU A 43 -2.18 -3.55 8.53
N VAL A 44 -2.56 -4.40 7.57
CA VAL A 44 -3.39 -3.98 6.42
C VAL A 44 -4.74 -3.45 6.88
N LEU A 45 -5.43 -4.15 7.79
CA LEU A 45 -6.72 -3.72 8.33
C LEU A 45 -6.61 -2.40 9.11
N LEU A 46 -5.54 -2.22 9.88
CA LEU A 46 -5.27 -0.99 10.60
C LEU A 46 -5.02 0.19 9.65
N GLU A 47 -4.24 0.01 8.60
CA GLU A 47 -3.98 1.05 7.59
C GLU A 47 -5.27 1.45 6.87
N ILE A 48 -6.13 0.48 6.50
CA ILE A 48 -7.46 0.76 5.94
C ILE A 48 -8.28 1.63 6.90
N ALA A 49 -8.37 1.24 8.18
CA ALA A 49 -9.13 1.97 9.18
C ALA A 49 -8.58 3.38 9.41
N GLN A 50 -7.25 3.56 9.39
CA GLN A 50 -6.60 4.87 9.48
C GLN A 50 -6.92 5.75 8.28
N LYS A 51 -6.78 5.25 7.05
CA LYS A 51 -7.12 6.01 5.84
C LYS A 51 -8.59 6.40 5.81
N GLN A 52 -9.51 5.52 6.21
CA GLN A 52 -10.94 5.86 6.31
C GLN A 52 -11.24 6.95 7.35
N ARG A 53 -10.54 6.97 8.48
CA ARG A 53 -10.68 8.05 9.48
C ARG A 53 -10.17 9.39 8.97
N ASN A 54 -9.09 9.39 8.20
CA ASN A 54 -8.46 10.59 7.64
C ASN A 54 -9.21 11.18 6.43
N VAL A 55 -10.18 10.45 5.88
CA VAL A 55 -11.02 10.87 4.75
C VAL A 55 -12.33 11.54 5.22
N LYS A 56 -12.53 11.76 6.53
CA LYS A 56 -13.69 12.51 7.03
C LYS A 56 -13.67 13.97 6.52
N PRO A 57 -14.85 14.53 6.20
CA PRO A 57 -14.99 15.87 5.61
C PRO A 57 -14.44 16.98 6.50
#